data_AF-A0A9K3LK67-F1
#
_entry.id   AF-A0A9K3LK67-F1
#
_cell.length_a   1.000
_cell.length_b   1.000
_cell.length_c   1.000
_cell.angle_alpha   90.00
_cell.angle_beta   90.00
_cell.angle_gamma   90.00
#
_symmetry.space_group_name_H-M   'P 1'
#
loop_
_entity.id
_entity.type
_entity.pdbx_description
1 polymer ?
#
loop_
_entity_poly.entity_id
_entity_poly.type
_entity_poly.pdbx_seq_one_letter_code
_entity_poly.pdbx_strand_id
1 'polypeptide(L)'
;MTRGLYPPESLSEEDVRTLRVVRRDIYTNGIVGGGLGACAGVVMYTGAQWAKKFGFLPNTKLNKNHGMMMVLGSFALGTFLAASKSGKEEVHVLHPIFRVGAVDAGGTNAVRDRDIMMMDQRQTYEGRRQALMDNRMTRRRTLDNLLKKHHGLSDSHAGRWVIEEEEQQEELQDNDTTKFEKE
;
A
#
# COMPACT_ATOMS: atom_id res chain seq x y z
N MET A 1 9.42 2.19 35.42
CA MET A 1 10.70 2.42 34.71
C MET A 1 10.61 1.78 33.33
N THR A 2 10.61 2.58 32.28
CA THR A 2 10.38 2.13 30.90
C THR A 2 11.65 1.47 30.35
N ARG A 3 11.58 0.16 30.06
CA ARG A 3 12.60 -0.63 29.34
C ARG A 3 13.02 -0.06 27.96
N GLY A 4 12.48 1.08 27.55
CA GLY A 4 12.88 1.80 26.34
C GLY A 4 14.11 2.70 26.51
N LEU A 5 14.51 3.04 27.74
CA LEU A 5 15.68 3.90 28.01
C LEU A 5 16.98 3.12 28.22
N TYR A 6 16.89 1.87 28.63
CA TYR A 6 18.04 0.98 28.83
C TYR A 6 17.80 -0.30 28.02
N PRO A 7 18.33 -0.39 26.79
CA PRO A 7 18.32 -1.65 26.06
C PRO A 7 19.11 -2.71 26.87
N PRO A 8 18.73 -3.99 26.80
CA PRO A 8 19.53 -5.04 27.40
C PRO A 8 20.93 -5.04 26.75
N GLU A 9 21.98 -5.31 27.54
CA GLU A 9 23.37 -5.35 27.06
C GLU A 9 23.62 -6.41 25.98
N SER A 10 22.69 -7.35 25.79
CA SER A 10 22.74 -8.34 24.70
C SER A 10 22.35 -7.79 23.32
N LEU A 11 21.78 -6.58 23.23
CA LEU A 11 21.50 -5.93 21.95
C LEU A 11 22.67 -5.05 21.50
N SER A 12 23.07 -5.18 20.23
CA SER A 12 24.05 -4.26 19.65
C SER A 12 23.47 -2.85 19.46
N GLU A 13 24.33 -1.83 19.44
CA GLU A 13 23.90 -0.43 19.22
C GLU A 13 23.11 -0.26 17.90
N GLU A 14 23.46 -1.05 16.88
CA GLU A 14 22.77 -1.09 15.59
C GLU A 14 21.35 -1.64 15.69
N ASP A 15 21.13 -2.69 16.48
CA ASP A 15 19.80 -3.27 16.74
C ASP A 15 18.91 -2.29 17.51
N VAL A 16 19.49 -1.58 18.50
CA VAL A 16 18.79 -0.55 19.27
C VAL A 16 18.37 0.61 18.36
N ARG A 17 19.25 1.04 17.45
CA ARG A 17 18.94 2.08 16.46
C ARG A 17 17.80 1.64 15.54
N THR A 18 17.85 0.40 15.07
CA THR A 18 16.82 -0.19 14.21
C THR A 18 15.46 -0.23 14.90
N LEU A 19 15.40 -0.67 16.16
CA LEU A 19 14.17 -0.65 16.96
C LEU A 19 13.59 0.76 17.15
N ARG A 20 14.44 1.77 17.36
CA ARG A 20 13.98 3.17 17.48
C ARG A 20 13.40 3.69 16.17
N VAL A 21 14.02 3.36 15.04
CA VAL A 21 13.53 3.73 13.70
C VAL A 21 12.18 3.11 13.45
N VAL A 22 12.04 1.79 13.65
CA VAL A 22 10.77 1.08 13.43
C VAL A 22 9.67 1.65 14.33
N ARG A 23 9.96 1.89 15.62
CA ARG A 23 8.99 2.51 16.52
C ARG A 23 8.54 3.87 15.98
N ARG A 24 9.48 4.73 15.59
CA ARG A 24 9.16 6.06 15.06
C ARG A 24 8.31 5.96 13.80
N ASP A 25 8.62 5.02 12.92
CA ASP A 25 7.94 4.86 11.64
C ASP A 25 6.50 4.34 11.85
N ILE A 26 6.29 3.41 12.79
CA ILE A 26 4.94 2.98 13.22
C ILE A 26 4.15 4.17 13.80
N TYR A 27 4.77 4.99 14.66
CA TYR A 27 4.09 6.15 15.26
C TYR A 27 3.74 7.22 14.22
N THR A 28 4.67 7.56 13.34
CA THR A 28 4.46 8.59 12.30
C THR A 28 3.40 8.14 11.31
N ASN A 29 3.48 6.89 10.82
CA ASN A 29 2.44 6.31 9.95
C ASN A 29 1.10 6.20 10.68
N GLY A 30 1.09 5.86 11.97
CA GLY A 30 -0.11 5.88 12.80
C GLY A 30 -0.75 7.26 12.86
N ILE A 31 0.00 8.32 13.12
CA ILE A 31 -0.53 9.70 13.16
C ILE A 31 -1.07 10.13 11.79
N VAL A 32 -0.36 9.81 10.71
CA VAL A 32 -0.81 10.10 9.34
C VAL A 32 -2.12 9.37 9.04
N GLY A 33 -2.19 8.07 9.37
CA GLY A 33 -3.41 7.27 9.25
C GLY A 33 -4.56 7.81 10.10
N GLY A 34 -4.26 8.27 11.31
CA GLY A 34 -5.23 8.93 12.19
C GLY A 34 -5.78 10.20 11.57
N GLY A 35 -4.92 11.06 11.01
CA GLY A 35 -5.35 12.29 10.32
C GLY A 35 -6.29 12.00 9.15
N LEU A 36 -5.94 11.04 8.29
CA LEU A 36 -6.82 10.58 7.20
C LEU A 36 -8.13 9.99 7.73
N GLY A 37 -8.05 9.21 8.82
CA GLY A 37 -9.21 8.65 9.51
C GLY A 37 -10.14 9.74 10.06
N ALA A 38 -9.61 10.80 10.66
CA ALA A 38 -10.40 11.92 11.16
C ALA A 38 -11.14 12.63 10.02
N CYS A 39 -10.46 12.90 8.89
CA CYS A 39 -11.11 13.47 7.71
C CYS A 39 -12.23 12.56 7.19
N ALA A 40 -12.00 11.25 7.12
CA ALA A 40 -13.02 10.29 6.74
C ALA A 40 -14.21 10.27 7.73
N GLY A 41 -13.95 10.44 9.03
CA GLY A 41 -14.97 10.56 10.07
C GLY A 41 -15.86 11.79 9.90
N VAL A 42 -15.28 12.94 9.48
CA VAL A 42 -16.06 14.14 9.14
C VAL A 42 -16.98 13.87 7.95
N VAL A 43 -16.45 13.26 6.88
CA VAL A 43 -17.23 12.90 5.69
C VAL A 43 -18.35 11.92 6.05
N MET A 44 -18.07 10.89 6.86
CA MET A 44 -19.08 9.96 7.36
C MET A 44 -20.17 10.67 8.16
N TYR A 45 -19.80 11.59 9.05
CA TYR A 45 -20.79 12.35 9.83
C TYR A 45 -21.68 13.20 8.93
N THR A 46 -21.11 13.87 7.92
CA THR A 46 -21.91 14.61 6.93
C THR A 46 -22.81 13.70 6.10
N GLY A 47 -22.33 12.52 5.72
CA GLY A 47 -23.12 11.49 5.03
C GLY A 47 -24.27 10.97 5.89
N ALA A 48 -24.03 10.75 7.19
CA ALA A 48 -25.06 10.34 8.14
C ALA A 48 -26.13 11.43 8.35
N GLN A 49 -25.73 12.71 8.38
CA GLN A 49 -26.69 13.81 8.40
C GLN A 49 -27.52 13.87 7.13
N TRP A 50 -26.91 13.64 5.97
CA TRP A 50 -27.61 13.59 4.69
C TRP A 50 -28.57 12.40 4.64
N ALA A 51 -28.13 11.20 4.98
CA ALA A 51 -28.96 9.99 5.05
C ALA A 51 -30.19 10.18 5.97
N LYS A 52 -30.02 10.91 7.08
CA LYS A 52 -31.15 11.31 7.94
C LYS A 52 -32.15 12.20 7.21
N LYS A 53 -31.70 13.19 6.43
CA LYS A 53 -32.58 14.06 5.62
C LYS A 53 -33.39 13.28 4.59
N PHE A 54 -32.81 12.22 4.02
CA PHE A 54 -33.50 11.35 3.06
C PHE A 54 -34.40 10.28 3.71
N GLY A 55 -34.51 10.27 5.04
CA GLY A 55 -35.38 9.33 5.76
C GLY A 55 -34.84 7.91 5.88
N PHE A 56 -33.59 7.64 5.48
CA PHE A 56 -32.96 6.31 5.64
C PHE A 56 -32.69 5.95 7.10
N LEU A 57 -32.60 6.95 7.99
CA LEU A 57 -32.35 6.77 9.42
C LEU A 57 -33.51 7.36 10.23
N PRO A 58 -34.69 6.71 10.23
CA PRO A 58 -35.81 7.17 11.04
C PRO A 58 -35.45 7.06 12.53
N ASN A 59 -35.87 8.06 13.32
CA ASN A 59 -35.72 8.13 14.78
C ASN A 59 -34.30 8.31 15.35
N THR A 60 -33.26 8.52 14.53
CA THR A 60 -31.90 8.74 15.05
C THR A 60 -31.62 10.21 15.40
N LYS A 61 -31.34 10.49 16.67
CA LYS A 61 -30.93 11.83 17.15
C LYS A 61 -29.41 12.02 17.04
N LEU A 62 -28.94 12.38 15.85
CA LEU A 62 -27.56 12.81 15.61
C LEU A 62 -27.28 14.14 16.33
N ASN A 63 -26.72 14.05 17.54
CA ASN A 63 -26.20 15.21 18.29
C ASN A 63 -24.73 15.50 17.89
N LYS A 64 -24.21 16.68 18.22
CA LYS A 64 -22.80 17.08 18.05
C LYS A 64 -21.83 16.05 18.65
N ASN A 65 -22.19 15.45 19.79
CA ASN A 65 -21.40 14.39 20.43
C ASN A 65 -21.20 13.17 19.52
N HIS A 66 -22.17 12.83 18.66
CA HIS A 66 -22.03 11.72 17.71
C HIS A 66 -21.02 12.05 16.61
N GLY A 67 -20.98 13.31 16.16
CA GLY A 67 -19.96 13.76 15.22
C GLY A 67 -18.56 13.65 15.81
N MET A 68 -18.39 14.09 17.06
CA MET A 68 -17.12 13.93 17.77
C MET A 68 -16.73 12.46 17.92
N MET A 69 -17.67 11.58 18.31
CA MET A 69 -17.41 10.14 18.44
C MET A 69 -17.08 9.49 17.10
N MET A 70 -17.71 9.89 15.99
CA MET A 70 -17.35 9.40 14.66
C MET A 70 -15.95 9.84 14.27
N VAL A 71 -15.59 11.11 14.47
CA VAL A 71 -14.25 11.61 14.13
C VAL A 71 -13.18 10.91 14.97
N LEU A 72 -13.38 10.77 16.28
CA LEU A 72 -12.45 10.07 17.17
C LEU A 72 -12.36 8.58 16.84
N GLY A 73 -13.50 7.94 16.56
CA GLY A 73 -13.57 6.54 16.17
C GLY A 73 -12.84 6.27 14.86
N SER A 74 -13.08 7.09 13.84
CA SER A 74 -12.38 7.00 12.55
C SER A 74 -10.89 7.36 12.67
N PHE A 75 -10.51 8.32 13.51
CA PHE A 75 -9.11 8.61 13.82
C PHE A 75 -8.42 7.39 14.45
N ALA A 76 -9.03 6.77 15.47
CA ALA A 76 -8.48 5.59 16.13
C ALA A 76 -8.34 4.42 15.15
N LEU A 77 -9.37 4.18 14.34
CA LEU A 77 -9.36 3.13 13.32
C LEU A 77 -8.30 3.38 12.24
N GLY A 78 -8.19 4.62 11.74
CA GLY A 78 -7.16 5.01 10.77
C GLY A 78 -5.74 4.85 11.32
N THR A 79 -5.53 5.25 12.58
CA THR A 79 -4.27 5.07 13.29
C THR A 79 -3.92 3.59 13.39
N PHE A 80 -4.88 2.76 13.80
CA PHE A 80 -4.68 1.32 13.96
C PHE A 80 -4.34 0.64 12.62
N LEU A 81 -5.06 0.94 11.54
CA LEU A 81 -4.81 0.32 10.24
C LEU A 81 -3.45 0.73 9.66
N ALA A 82 -3.09 2.00 9.74
CA ALA A 82 -1.81 2.48 9.25
C ALA A 82 -0.64 1.93 10.07
N ALA A 83 -0.75 1.93 11.41
CA ALA A 83 0.22 1.32 12.29
C ALA A 83 0.34 -0.20 12.05
N SER A 84 -0.78 -0.91 11.83
CA SER A 84 -0.76 -2.35 11.54
C SER A 84 -0.09 -2.66 10.20
N LYS A 85 -0.34 -1.85 9.16
CA LYS A 85 0.31 -2.00 7.87
C LYS A 85 1.82 -1.78 7.98
N SER A 86 2.22 -0.67 8.62
CA SER A 86 3.64 -0.37 8.86
C SER A 86 4.31 -1.45 9.71
N GLY A 87 3.63 -1.94 10.75
CA GLY A 87 4.12 -3.05 11.56
C GLY A 87 4.38 -4.30 10.75
N LYS A 88 3.48 -4.70 9.85
CA LYS A 88 3.67 -5.88 8.98
C LYS A 88 4.88 -5.73 8.05
N GLU A 89 5.10 -4.55 7.49
CA GLU A 89 6.24 -4.29 6.60
C GLU A 89 7.57 -4.35 7.37
N GLU A 90 7.59 -3.87 8.61
CA GLU A 90 8.80 -3.81 9.45
C GLU A 90 9.11 -5.11 10.21
N VAL A 91 8.17 -6.06 10.30
CA VAL A 91 8.37 -7.35 11.01
C VAL A 91 9.60 -8.11 10.48
N HIS A 92 9.90 -8.02 9.18
CA HIS A 92 11.06 -8.66 8.60
C HIS A 92 12.39 -8.07 9.09
N VAL A 93 12.40 -6.77 9.40
CA VAL A 93 13.57 -6.06 9.93
C VAL A 93 13.81 -6.43 11.39
N LEU A 94 12.75 -6.71 12.16
CA LEU A 94 12.86 -7.11 13.56
C LEU A 94 13.16 -8.60 13.76
N HIS A 95 12.91 -9.45 12.77
CA HIS A 95 13.13 -10.89 12.88
C HIS A 95 14.55 -11.29 13.36
N PRO A 96 15.66 -10.72 12.85
CA PRO A 96 17.00 -11.02 13.38
C PRO A 96 17.15 -10.57 14.84
N ILE A 97 16.59 -9.41 15.21
CA ILE A 97 16.65 -8.88 16.58
C ILE A 97 15.89 -9.79 17.56
N PHE A 98 14.71 -10.28 17.16
CA PHE A 98 13.93 -11.20 17.99
C PHE A 98 14.57 -12.57 18.13
N ARG A 99 15.28 -13.06 17.10
CA ARG A 99 16.07 -14.29 17.20
C ARG A 99 17.20 -14.13 18.20
N VAL A 100 17.93 -13.02 18.18
CA VAL A 100 18.99 -12.74 19.16
C VAL A 100 18.44 -12.73 20.59
N GLY A 101 17.33 -12.02 20.82
CA GLY A 101 16.68 -12.00 22.14
C GLY A 101 16.08 -13.34 22.59
N ALA A 102 15.83 -14.28 21.67
CA ALA A 102 15.31 -15.61 21.98
C ALA A 102 16.41 -16.62 22.36
N VAL A 103 17.68 -16.35 21.97
CA VAL A 103 18.80 -17.29 22.14
C VAL A 103 19.49 -17.17 23.51
N ASP A 104 19.17 -16.16 24.30
CA ASP A 104 19.70 -16.01 25.67
C ASP A 104 19.10 -16.98 26.71
N ALA A 105 18.40 -18.04 26.28
CA ALA A 105 18.06 -19.19 27.14
C ALA A 105 19.11 -20.34 27.09
N GLY A 106 20.08 -20.31 26.17
CA GLY A 106 21.17 -21.28 26.21
C GLY A 106 22.04 -21.34 24.95
N GLY A 107 23.33 -21.03 25.11
CA GLY A 107 24.38 -21.59 24.25
C GLY A 107 25.29 -20.57 23.55
N THR A 108 26.56 -20.64 23.92
CA THR A 108 27.74 -19.87 23.46
C THR A 108 28.10 -19.96 21.97
N ASN A 109 27.23 -20.49 21.10
CA ASN A 109 27.50 -20.67 19.67
C ASN A 109 26.78 -19.65 18.75
N ALA A 110 25.91 -18.81 19.30
CA ALA A 110 25.06 -17.88 18.56
C ALA A 110 25.81 -16.78 17.78
N VAL A 111 27.02 -16.44 18.22
CA VAL A 111 27.81 -15.33 17.63
C VAL A 111 28.39 -15.72 16.27
N ARG A 112 28.70 -17.00 16.05
CA ARG A 112 29.36 -17.46 14.80
C ARG A 112 28.37 -17.65 13.64
N ASP A 113 27.11 -17.98 13.93
CA ASP A 113 26.03 -18.00 12.94
C ASP A 113 25.56 -16.59 12.56
N ARG A 114 25.77 -15.60 13.43
CA ARG A 114 25.42 -14.18 13.22
C ARG A 114 26.15 -13.59 12.01
N ASP A 115 27.46 -13.79 11.92
CA ASP A 115 28.28 -13.20 10.86
C ASP A 115 27.97 -13.79 9.48
N ILE A 116 27.62 -15.08 9.44
CA ILE A 116 27.30 -15.79 8.19
C ILE A 116 25.93 -15.35 7.66
N MET A 117 24.90 -15.24 8.53
CA MET A 117 23.57 -14.77 8.11
C MET A 117 23.54 -13.28 7.74
N MET A 118 24.28 -12.43 8.46
CA MET A 118 24.33 -10.99 8.18
C MET A 118 24.99 -10.68 6.82
N MET A 119 26.02 -11.43 6.42
CA MET A 119 26.65 -11.27 5.11
C MET A 119 25.71 -11.61 3.95
N ASP A 120 24.97 -12.72 4.06
CA ASP A 120 24.04 -13.17 3.02
C ASP A 120 22.85 -12.21 2.86
N GLN A 121 22.33 -11.69 3.97
CA GLN A 121 21.19 -10.75 3.96
C GLN A 121 21.59 -9.36 3.41
N ARG A 122 22.81 -8.89 3.71
CA ARG A 122 23.33 -7.60 3.19
C ARG A 122 23.57 -7.66 1.68
N GLN A 123 24.11 -8.76 1.17
CA GLN A 123 24.26 -9.00 -0.27
C GLN A 123 22.91 -9.03 -0.99
N THR A 124 21.91 -9.66 -0.39
CA THR A 124 20.56 -9.74 -0.97
C THR A 124 19.87 -8.38 -1.02
N TYR A 125 20.08 -7.52 0.00
CA TYR A 125 19.49 -6.18 0.05
C TYR A 125 20.17 -5.20 -0.91
N GLU A 126 21.51 -5.24 -1.00
CA GLU A 126 22.26 -4.42 -1.96
C GLU A 126 21.97 -4.82 -3.41
N GLY A 127 21.90 -6.12 -3.71
CA GLY A 127 21.49 -6.61 -5.03
C GLY A 127 20.06 -6.19 -5.39
N ARG A 128 19.13 -6.21 -4.44
CA ARG A 128 17.75 -5.75 -4.67
C ARG A 128 17.69 -4.22 -4.87
N ARG A 129 18.52 -3.46 -4.17
CA ARG A 129 18.63 -2.00 -4.34
C ARG A 129 19.20 -1.64 -5.71
N GLN A 130 20.21 -2.37 -6.19
CA GLN A 130 20.75 -2.22 -7.54
C GLN A 130 19.70 -2.57 -8.60
N ALA A 131 18.99 -3.68 -8.45
CA ALA A 131 17.91 -4.07 -9.37
C ALA A 131 16.79 -3.02 -9.46
N LEU A 132 16.45 -2.36 -8.34
CA LEU A 132 15.49 -1.25 -8.32
C LEU A 132 16.01 -0.01 -9.06
N MET A 133 17.31 0.31 -8.93
CA MET A 133 17.92 1.41 -9.69
C MET A 133 17.98 1.10 -11.19
N ASP A 134 18.32 -0.13 -11.56
CA ASP A 134 18.37 -0.58 -12.95
C ASP A 134 16.98 -0.54 -13.60
N ASN A 135 15.94 -0.94 -12.87
CA ASN A 135 14.54 -0.83 -13.30
C ASN A 135 14.10 0.63 -13.49
N ARG A 136 14.58 1.56 -12.66
CA ARG A 136 14.32 3.00 -12.86
C ARG A 136 15.01 3.52 -14.11
N MET A 137 16.25 3.10 -14.36
CA MET A 137 17.02 3.53 -15.52
C MET A 137 16.46 2.97 -16.83
N THR A 138 16.00 1.71 -16.84
CA THR A 138 15.30 1.13 -18.00
C THR A 138 14.00 1.87 -18.29
N ARG A 139 13.18 2.15 -17.27
CA ARG A 139 11.94 2.95 -17.46
C ARG A 139 12.21 4.35 -18.02
N ARG A 140 13.28 5.00 -17.56
CA ARG A 140 13.69 6.31 -18.11
C ARG A 140 14.10 6.18 -19.58
N ARG A 141 14.92 5.20 -19.92
CA ARG A 141 15.32 4.94 -21.32
C ARG A 141 14.13 4.62 -22.22
N THR A 142 13.15 3.85 -21.74
CA THR A 142 11.94 3.56 -22.51
C THR A 142 11.10 4.81 -22.72
N LEU A 143 10.94 5.67 -21.70
CA LEU A 143 10.24 6.94 -21.83
C LEU A 143 10.96 7.90 -22.77
N ASP A 144 12.29 8.02 -22.68
CA ASP A 144 13.08 8.86 -23.57
C ASP A 144 12.98 8.39 -25.04
N ASN A 145 12.95 7.08 -25.27
CA ASN A 145 12.76 6.52 -26.61
C ASN A 145 11.35 6.76 -27.14
N LEU A 146 10.33 6.71 -26.29
CA LEU A 146 8.95 7.03 -26.67
C LEU A 146 8.79 8.52 -27.00
N LEU A 147 9.38 9.41 -26.19
CA LEU A 147 9.39 10.85 -26.43
C LEU A 147 10.11 11.21 -27.74
N LYS A 148 11.25 10.58 -28.03
CA LYS A 148 11.99 10.78 -29.30
C LYS A 148 11.21 10.29 -30.52
N LYS A 149 10.37 9.26 -30.37
CA LYS A 149 9.55 8.71 -31.46
C LYS A 149 8.26 9.49 -31.72
N HIS A 150 8.00 10.59 -30.99
CA HIS A 150 6.82 11.44 -31.19
C HIS A 150 5.46 10.72 -31.09
N HIS A 151 5.40 9.54 -30.48
CA HIS A 151 4.14 8.88 -30.17
C HIS A 151 3.65 9.38 -28.81
N GLY A 152 2.51 10.07 -28.83
CA GLY A 152 1.91 10.70 -27.64
C GLY A 152 1.63 9.67 -26.54
N LEU A 153 1.95 10.05 -25.30
CA LEU A 153 1.70 9.27 -24.08
C LEU A 153 0.19 9.07 -23.76
N SER A 154 -0.72 9.49 -24.64
CA SER A 154 -2.17 9.47 -24.43
C SER A 154 -2.87 8.17 -24.83
N ASP A 155 -2.18 7.22 -25.50
CA ASP A 155 -2.81 6.00 -26.02
C ASP A 155 -2.72 4.79 -25.06
N SER A 156 -2.69 5.05 -23.75
CA SER A 156 -2.67 4.01 -22.71
C SER A 156 -4.07 3.55 -22.30
N HIS A 157 -5.10 4.04 -22.98
CA HIS A 157 -6.49 3.61 -22.84
C HIS A 157 -7.03 3.19 -24.22
N ALA A 158 -6.50 2.11 -24.78
CA ALA A 158 -7.25 1.29 -25.73
C ALA A 158 -8.38 0.56 -24.99
N GLY A 159 -9.30 1.34 -24.40
CA GLY A 159 -10.60 0.88 -24.01
C GLY A 159 -11.39 0.60 -25.27
N ARG A 160 -11.41 -0.67 -25.69
CA ARG A 160 -12.42 -1.19 -26.61
C ARG A 160 -13.76 -1.20 -25.87
N TRP A 161 -14.37 -0.03 -25.74
CA TRP A 161 -15.79 0.10 -25.40
C TRP A 161 -16.52 0.38 -26.72
N VAL A 162 -17.16 -0.66 -27.24
CA VAL A 162 -18.42 -0.62 -27.99
C VAL A 162 -18.53 0.46 -29.08
N ILE A 163 -18.26 0.07 -30.32
CA ILE A 163 -19.15 0.37 -31.46
C ILE A 163 -19.19 -0.91 -32.31
N GLU A 164 -20.00 -1.89 -31.89
CA GLU A 164 -20.45 -3.00 -32.74
C GLU A 164 -21.89 -2.67 -33.15
N GLU A 165 -22.07 -1.66 -34.02
CA GLU A 165 -23.37 -1.39 -34.67
C GLU A 165 -23.27 -1.06 -36.17
N GLU A 166 -22.09 -1.06 -36.81
CA GLU A 166 -22.00 -0.76 -38.26
C GLU A 166 -21.73 -1.99 -39.15
N GLU A 167 -21.32 -3.16 -38.62
CA GLU A 167 -21.05 -4.35 -39.45
C GLU A 167 -22.29 -5.21 -39.79
N GLN A 168 -23.45 -4.99 -39.16
CA GLN A 168 -24.68 -5.75 -39.48
C GLN A 168 -25.52 -5.18 -40.62
N GLN A 169 -25.20 -3.98 -41.14
CA GLN A 169 -25.92 -3.41 -42.30
C GLN A 169 -25.26 -3.69 -43.66
N GLU A 170 -23.96 -4.01 -43.71
CA GLU A 170 -23.30 -4.40 -44.97
C GLU A 170 -23.50 -5.89 -45.31
N GLU A 171 -23.61 -6.79 -44.32
CA GLU A 171 -23.79 -8.23 -44.58
C GLU A 171 -25.21 -8.62 -45.06
N LEU A 172 -26.18 -7.70 -44.95
CA LEU A 172 -27.55 -7.86 -45.45
C LEU A 172 -27.76 -7.30 -46.87
N GLN A 173 -26.83 -6.49 -47.41
CA GLN A 173 -26.92 -6.01 -48.80
C GLN A 173 -26.21 -6.91 -49.81
N ASP A 174 -25.20 -7.69 -49.40
CA ASP A 174 -24.46 -8.58 -50.30
C ASP A 174 -25.10 -9.97 -50.51
N ASN A 175 -26.12 -10.32 -49.72
CA ASN A 175 -26.86 -11.59 -49.90
C ASN A 175 -28.07 -11.49 -50.84
N ASP A 176 -28.47 -10.29 -51.26
CA ASP A 176 -29.64 -10.09 -52.14
C ASP A 176 -29.27 -9.93 -53.63
N THR A 177 -27.99 -9.72 -53.97
CA THR A 177 -27.52 -9.54 -55.35
C THR A 177 -27.04 -10.83 -56.04
N THR A 178 -26.88 -11.93 -55.30
CA THR A 178 -26.34 -13.19 -55.85
C THR A 178 -27.39 -14.25 -56.21
N LYS A 179 -28.70 -13.95 -56.08
CA LYS A 179 -29.79 -14.89 -56.43
C LYS A 179 -30.48 -14.67 -57.78
N PHE A 180 -30.01 -13.72 -58.61
CA PHE A 180 -30.63 -13.43 -59.92
C PHE A 180 -29.81 -13.82 -61.16
N GLU A 181 -28.74 -14.60 -61.02
CA GLU A 181 -28.03 -15.19 -62.17
C GLU A 181 -27.89 -16.70 -62.02
N LYS A 182 -28.93 -17.43 -62.41
CA LYS A 182 -28.84 -18.68 -63.19
C LYS A 182 -30.23 -19.11 -63.63
N GLU A 183 -30.40 -19.08 -64.95
CA GLU A 183 -31.50 -19.61 -65.75
C GLU A 183 -31.81 -21.08 -65.47
#